data_AF-A0A1X7T0C2-F1
#
_entry.id   AF-A0A1X7T0C2-F1
#
_cell.length_a   1.000
_cell.length_b   1.000
_cell.length_c   1.000
_cell.angle_alpha   90.00
_cell.angle_beta   90.00
_cell.angle_gamma   90.00
#
_symmetry.space_group_name_H-M   'P 1'
#
loop_
_entity.id
_entity.type
_entity.pdbx_description
1 polymer ?
#
loop_
_entity_poly.entity_id
_entity_poly.type
_entity_poly.pdbx_seq_one_letter_code
_entity_poly.pdbx_strand_id
1 'polypeptide(L)'
;MLRALLLLAAFLLLRVEGQAPNNIPSNGIQLYLPYDNKIIPDYSMMYARQLYDVDKNNNANNINGALWCQSANNVTNIGVWYYPNGTEVPLFDKSFVDPSAPSPLFSKRFSGQIALARRDGLSGYEGLYKCIIPDENGVNQTLVVGAYTDTGYNNNDGPDADPTMQFSLLSTSRLATPPVFSLSFNVSDGPPTTVSCSVNGNGISTELSRVIVNGPRSVTRVT
;
A
#
# COMPACT_ATOMS: atom_id res chain seq x y z
N MET A 1 -16.39 24.65 41.37
CA MET A 1 -15.36 23.60 41.20
C MET A 1 -15.89 22.36 40.50
N LEU A 2 -17.05 21.80 40.89
CA LEU A 2 -17.62 20.59 40.26
C LEU A 2 -17.92 20.72 38.74
N ARG A 3 -18.41 21.88 38.28
CA ARG A 3 -18.61 22.16 36.85
C ARG A 3 -17.32 22.20 36.03
N ALA A 4 -16.22 22.68 36.61
CA ALA A 4 -14.91 22.70 35.94
C ALA A 4 -14.32 21.28 35.86
N LEU A 5 -14.53 20.45 36.88
CA LEU A 5 -14.14 19.05 36.88
C LEU A 5 -14.94 18.22 35.85
N LEU A 6 -16.24 18.48 35.70
CA LEU A 6 -17.10 17.84 34.70
C LEU A 6 -16.74 18.25 33.27
N LEU A 7 -16.39 19.52 33.05
CA LEU A 7 -15.89 19.99 31.75
C LEU A 7 -14.51 19.40 31.42
N LEU A 8 -13.62 19.28 32.40
CA LEU A 8 -12.31 18.63 32.22
C LEU A 8 -12.45 17.12 31.97
N ALA A 9 -13.36 16.45 32.67
CA ALA A 9 -13.68 15.05 32.44
C ALA A 9 -14.34 14.83 31.07
N ALA A 10 -15.24 15.72 30.64
CA ALA A 10 -15.83 15.68 29.30
C ALA A 10 -14.79 15.95 28.19
N PHE A 11 -13.81 16.83 28.46
CA PHE A 11 -12.67 17.08 27.54
C PHE A 11 -11.70 15.90 27.50
N LEU A 12 -11.50 15.19 28.62
CA LEU A 12 -10.73 13.94 28.71
C LEU A 12 -11.46 12.73 28.08
N LEU A 13 -12.80 12.80 27.97
CA LEU A 13 -13.64 11.77 27.35
C LEU A 13 -13.89 12.00 25.86
N LEU A 14 -13.49 13.15 25.30
CA LEU A 14 -13.38 13.33 23.85
C LEU A 14 -12.18 12.52 23.37
N ARG A 15 -12.38 11.20 23.25
CA ARG A 15 -11.47 10.37 22.45
C ARG A 15 -11.47 10.96 21.05
N VAL A 16 -10.34 11.48 20.61
CA VAL A 16 -10.12 11.84 19.21
C VAL A 16 -10.12 10.52 18.44
N GLU A 17 -11.28 10.12 17.93
CA GLU A 17 -11.38 8.95 17.05
C GLU A 17 -10.62 9.22 15.75
N GLY A 18 -9.75 8.27 15.38
CA GLY A 18 -9.01 8.31 14.13
C GLY A 18 -7.73 9.16 14.19
N GLN A 19 -6.84 8.82 15.13
CA GLN A 19 -5.50 9.41 15.16
C GLN A 19 -4.63 8.88 14.00
N ALA A 20 -3.68 9.70 13.58
CA ALA A 20 -2.65 9.26 12.65
C ALA A 20 -1.57 8.44 13.37
N PRO A 21 -0.95 7.45 12.70
CA PRO A 21 0.16 6.70 13.26
C PRO A 21 1.36 7.60 13.54
N ASN A 22 2.10 7.30 14.61
CA ASN A 22 3.31 8.05 15.00
C ASN A 22 4.62 7.34 14.56
N ASN A 23 4.52 6.19 13.92
CA ASN A 23 5.64 5.36 13.44
C ASN A 23 6.06 5.72 12.00
N ILE A 24 6.22 7.01 11.73
CA ILE A 24 6.71 7.49 10.43
C ILE A 24 8.13 6.91 10.19
N PRO A 25 8.46 6.46 8.95
CA PRO A 25 9.79 5.96 8.65
C PRO A 25 10.86 7.03 8.86
N SER A 26 12.05 6.63 9.30
CA SER A 26 13.20 7.55 9.45
C SER A 26 13.87 7.89 8.11
N ASN A 27 13.61 7.10 7.07
CA ASN A 27 14.15 7.26 5.72
C ASN A 27 13.18 6.67 4.70
N GLY A 28 13.04 7.31 3.53
CA GLY A 28 12.20 6.85 2.44
C GLY A 28 10.71 6.92 2.73
N ILE A 29 9.97 6.02 2.08
CA ILE A 29 8.52 5.95 2.15
C ILE A 29 8.07 4.50 2.39
N GLN A 30 6.89 4.32 2.99
CA GLN A 30 6.34 3.00 3.26
C GLN A 30 4.81 2.98 3.25
N LEU A 31 4.23 1.80 3.05
CA LEU A 31 2.83 1.53 3.31
C LEU A 31 2.68 0.88 4.69
N TYR A 32 1.77 1.39 5.51
CA TYR A 32 1.50 0.88 6.85
C TYR A 32 0.01 0.59 7.04
N LEU A 33 -0.28 -0.62 7.53
CA LEU A 33 -1.61 -1.10 7.85
C LEU A 33 -1.73 -1.25 9.37
N PRO A 34 -2.36 -0.28 10.08
CA PRO A 34 -2.46 -0.28 11.53
C PRO A 34 -3.31 -1.42 12.07
N TYR A 35 -4.31 -1.88 11.31
CA TYR A 35 -5.19 -2.98 11.71
C TYR A 35 -4.40 -4.25 12.08
N ASP A 36 -3.39 -4.59 11.27
CA ASP A 36 -2.47 -5.72 11.49
C ASP A 36 -1.12 -5.29 12.10
N ASN A 37 -0.97 -4.01 12.45
CA ASN A 37 0.28 -3.39 12.88
C ASN A 37 1.48 -3.76 11.98
N LYS A 38 1.30 -3.66 10.66
CA LYS A 38 2.26 -4.19 9.69
C LYS A 38 2.62 -3.15 8.63
N ILE A 39 3.92 -3.07 8.33
CA ILE A 39 4.40 -2.42 7.11
C ILE A 39 4.19 -3.41 5.96
N ILE A 40 3.44 -3.01 4.93
CA ILE A 40 3.24 -3.82 3.75
C ILE A 40 4.25 -3.39 2.67
N PRO A 41 4.93 -4.34 2.01
CA PRO A 41 5.79 -4.01 0.88
C PRO A 41 5.05 -3.23 -0.20
N ASP A 42 5.76 -2.37 -0.92
CA ASP A 42 5.30 -1.85 -2.20
C ASP A 42 4.79 -3.01 -3.06
N TYR A 43 3.73 -2.77 -3.83
CA TYR A 43 3.15 -3.75 -4.74
C TYR A 43 2.51 -4.96 -3.99
N SER A 44 2.21 -4.84 -2.69
CA SER A 44 1.48 -5.89 -1.96
C SER A 44 -0.01 -5.96 -2.32
N MET A 45 -0.62 -7.12 -2.08
CA MET A 45 -2.07 -7.23 -1.96
C MET A 45 -2.52 -7.06 -0.52
N MET A 46 -3.71 -6.49 -0.36
CA MET A 46 -4.41 -6.45 0.90
C MET A 46 -5.90 -6.70 0.71
N TYR A 47 -6.54 -7.06 1.81
CA TYR A 47 -7.97 -7.23 1.82
C TYR A 47 -8.66 -5.86 1.93
N ALA A 48 -9.46 -5.51 0.92
CA ALA A 48 -10.07 -4.19 0.78
C ALA A 48 -10.94 -3.77 1.97
N ARG A 49 -11.54 -4.72 2.70
CA ARG A 49 -12.31 -4.40 3.90
C ARG A 49 -11.45 -3.81 5.02
N GLN A 50 -10.13 -4.03 5.00
CA GLN A 50 -9.20 -3.52 6.01
C GLN A 50 -8.92 -2.02 5.89
N LEU A 51 -9.42 -1.33 4.86
CA LEU A 51 -9.30 0.13 4.70
C LEU A 51 -10.26 0.88 5.64
N TYR A 52 -10.26 0.61 6.94
CA TYR A 52 -11.29 1.14 7.83
C TYR A 52 -11.23 2.66 7.98
N ASP A 53 -12.37 3.32 8.04
CA ASP A 53 -12.51 4.73 8.44
C ASP A 53 -12.58 4.92 9.97
N VAL A 54 -12.47 3.83 10.73
CA VAL A 54 -12.44 3.80 12.20
C VAL A 54 -11.26 2.98 12.69
N ASP A 55 -10.90 3.14 13.97
CA ASP A 55 -10.06 2.16 14.65
C ASP A 55 -10.87 0.88 14.91
N LYS A 56 -10.62 -0.18 14.12
CA LYS A 56 -11.27 -1.48 14.29
C LYS A 56 -10.57 -2.42 15.28
N ASN A 57 -9.27 -2.26 15.49
CA ASN A 57 -8.54 -3.12 16.42
C ASN A 57 -8.51 -2.55 17.85
N ASN A 58 -9.11 -1.36 18.06
CA ASN A 58 -9.27 -0.67 19.34
C ASN A 58 -7.93 -0.57 20.07
N ASN A 59 -6.91 -0.13 19.33
CA ASN A 59 -5.58 0.01 19.87
C ASN A 59 -5.54 1.17 20.87
N ALA A 60 -4.61 1.12 21.82
CA ALA A 60 -4.53 2.11 22.91
C ALA A 60 -4.35 3.57 22.42
N ASN A 61 -3.89 3.74 21.18
CA ASN A 61 -3.62 5.04 20.56
C ASN A 61 -4.79 5.54 19.68
N ASN A 62 -5.89 4.78 19.57
CA ASN A 62 -7.03 5.07 18.68
C ASN A 62 -6.59 5.38 17.23
N ILE A 63 -5.54 4.72 16.74
CA ILE A 63 -5.01 4.92 15.38
C ILE A 63 -6.08 4.44 14.39
N ASN A 64 -6.40 5.30 13.41
CA ASN A 64 -7.38 4.96 12.39
C ASN A 64 -6.94 3.74 11.57
N GLY A 65 -7.85 2.80 11.33
CA GLY A 65 -7.57 1.56 10.59
C GLY A 65 -7.42 1.73 9.08
N ALA A 66 -7.36 2.95 8.55
CA ALA A 66 -7.08 3.25 7.15
C ALA A 66 -5.74 2.64 6.70
N LEU A 67 -5.52 2.55 5.38
CA LEU A 67 -4.18 2.32 4.86
C LEU A 67 -3.40 3.63 4.84
N TRP A 68 -2.17 3.61 5.35
CA TRP A 68 -1.33 4.78 5.44
C TRP A 68 -0.18 4.70 4.45
N CYS A 69 -0.02 5.76 3.66
CA CYS A 69 1.19 6.00 2.88
C CYS A 69 2.02 7.03 3.64
N GLN A 70 3.19 6.62 4.11
CA GLN A 70 4.02 7.38 5.04
C GLN A 70 5.36 7.74 4.39
N SER A 71 5.91 8.88 4.80
CA SER A 71 7.17 9.41 4.33
C SER A 71 7.99 9.97 5.47
N ALA A 72 9.30 9.78 5.41
CA ALA A 72 10.26 10.45 6.29
C ALA A 72 10.23 11.99 6.16
N ASN A 73 9.65 12.51 5.07
CA ASN A 73 9.36 13.92 4.91
C ASN A 73 8.22 14.35 5.84
N ASN A 74 8.52 15.04 6.93
CA ASN A 74 7.51 15.41 7.93
C ASN A 74 6.67 16.65 7.58
N VAL A 75 6.75 17.18 6.36
CA VAL A 75 5.93 18.32 5.92
C VAL A 75 4.44 17.98 5.97
N THR A 76 3.62 18.98 6.27
CA THR A 76 2.15 18.82 6.33
C THR A 76 1.55 18.78 4.94
N ASN A 77 0.39 18.12 4.80
CA ASN A 77 -0.41 18.11 3.58
C ASN A 77 0.29 17.52 2.34
N ILE A 78 1.12 16.50 2.54
CA ILE A 78 1.80 15.79 1.45
C ILE A 78 1.04 14.55 0.99
N GLY A 79 1.35 14.11 -0.23
CA GLY A 79 0.85 12.85 -0.78
C GLY A 79 -0.49 12.94 -1.49
N VAL A 80 -0.73 12.00 -2.40
CA VAL A 80 -1.99 11.83 -3.15
C VAL A 80 -2.23 10.34 -3.36
N TRP A 81 -3.45 9.89 -3.08
CA TRP A 81 -3.92 8.56 -3.46
C TRP A 81 -4.65 8.62 -4.80
N TYR A 82 -4.45 7.62 -5.63
CA TYR A 82 -5.12 7.43 -6.91
C TYR A 82 -5.85 6.10 -6.93
N TYR A 83 -7.06 6.13 -7.48
CA TYR A 83 -7.83 4.95 -7.84
C TYR A 83 -7.11 4.12 -8.92
N PRO A 84 -7.51 2.86 -9.12
CA PRO A 84 -6.97 2.01 -10.19
C PRO A 84 -7.09 2.61 -11.61
N ASN A 85 -8.13 3.40 -11.86
CA ASN A 85 -8.35 4.11 -13.13
C ASN A 85 -7.46 5.37 -13.30
N GLY A 86 -6.62 5.68 -12.32
CA GLY A 86 -5.72 6.85 -12.34
C GLY A 86 -6.35 8.18 -11.91
N THR A 87 -7.62 8.23 -11.50
CA THR A 87 -8.21 9.45 -10.93
C THR A 87 -7.82 9.59 -9.45
N GLU A 88 -7.67 10.82 -8.96
CA GLU A 88 -7.37 11.07 -7.54
C GLU A 88 -8.51 10.61 -6.63
N VAL A 89 -8.16 10.04 -5.48
CA VAL A 89 -9.10 9.74 -4.41
C VAL A 89 -9.47 11.03 -3.69
N PRO A 90 -10.77 11.38 -3.55
CA PRO A 90 -11.20 12.65 -2.98
C PRO A 90 -10.57 12.94 -1.62
N LEU A 91 -9.98 14.13 -1.47
CA LEU A 91 -9.45 14.60 -0.20
C LEU A 91 -10.59 15.03 0.74
N PHE A 92 -10.50 14.66 2.02
CA PHE A 92 -11.50 14.98 3.02
C PHE A 92 -10.88 15.41 4.35
N ASP A 93 -11.07 16.70 4.69
CA ASP A 93 -10.37 17.33 5.81
C ASP A 93 -11.12 17.23 7.15
N LYS A 94 -12.37 16.72 7.17
CA LYS A 94 -13.13 16.52 8.42
C LYS A 94 -12.81 15.18 9.08
N SER A 95 -13.51 14.86 10.17
CA SER A 95 -13.35 13.58 10.89
C SER A 95 -13.56 12.39 9.96
N PHE A 96 -12.79 11.29 10.14
CA PHE A 96 -12.95 10.09 9.31
C PHE A 96 -14.37 9.51 9.36
N VAL A 97 -15.06 9.64 10.50
CA VAL A 97 -16.43 9.13 10.71
C VAL A 97 -17.52 10.14 10.33
N ASP A 98 -17.15 11.27 9.74
CA ASP A 98 -18.14 12.28 9.33
C ASP A 98 -19.02 11.72 8.19
N PRO A 99 -20.35 11.76 8.32
CA PRO A 99 -21.27 11.22 7.32
C PRO A 99 -21.31 12.02 6.01
N SER A 100 -20.52 13.08 5.85
CA SER A 100 -20.26 13.77 4.58
C SER A 100 -19.00 13.31 3.87
N ALA A 101 -18.25 12.34 4.42
CA ALA A 101 -17.05 11.79 3.78
C ALA A 101 -17.40 11.15 2.41
N PRO A 102 -16.60 11.36 1.36
CA PRO A 102 -16.82 10.75 0.05
C PRO A 102 -16.94 9.21 0.10
N SER A 103 -17.74 8.64 -0.80
CA SER A 103 -17.99 7.19 -0.91
C SER A 103 -17.50 6.68 -2.28
N PRO A 104 -16.93 5.45 -2.36
CA PRO A 104 -16.69 4.53 -1.24
C PRO A 104 -15.40 4.82 -0.47
N LEU A 105 -14.50 5.62 -1.05
CA LEU A 105 -13.19 5.94 -0.52
C LEU A 105 -12.97 7.45 -0.45
N PHE A 106 -12.16 7.84 0.51
CA PHE A 106 -11.63 9.17 0.62
C PHE A 106 -10.19 9.11 1.15
N SER A 107 -9.45 10.19 0.93
CA SER A 107 -8.11 10.37 1.45
C SER A 107 -8.07 11.48 2.49
N LYS A 108 -7.13 11.40 3.42
CA LYS A 108 -6.93 12.44 4.44
C LYS A 108 -5.45 12.63 4.73
N ARG A 109 -4.98 13.87 4.65
CA ARG A 109 -3.57 14.22 4.82
C ARG A 109 -3.22 14.56 6.26
N PHE A 110 -1.97 14.26 6.62
CA PHE A 110 -1.34 14.56 7.89
C PHE A 110 0.12 14.98 7.66
N SER A 111 0.85 15.31 8.73
CA SER A 111 2.31 15.49 8.63
C SER A 111 2.96 14.18 8.21
N GLY A 112 3.68 14.20 7.10
CA GLY A 112 4.46 13.08 6.59
C GLY A 112 3.68 11.86 6.13
N GLN A 113 2.35 11.94 6.02
CA GLN A 113 1.55 10.79 5.63
C GLN A 113 0.17 11.16 5.11
N ILE A 114 -0.41 10.24 4.34
CA ILE A 114 -1.77 10.33 3.83
C ILE A 114 -2.49 8.99 4.00
N ALA A 115 -3.69 9.05 4.56
CA ALA A 115 -4.56 7.89 4.77
C ALA A 115 -5.45 7.66 3.54
N LEU A 116 -5.75 6.39 3.26
CA LEU A 116 -6.81 5.92 2.37
C LEU A 116 -7.83 5.15 3.21
N ALA A 117 -9.02 5.73 3.36
CA ALA A 117 -10.09 5.21 4.20
C ALA A 117 -11.35 4.89 3.38
N ARG A 118 -12.05 3.85 3.80
CA ARG A 118 -13.26 3.31 3.18
C ARG A 118 -14.47 3.55 4.07
N ARG A 119 -15.46 4.22 3.48
CA ARG A 119 -16.76 4.46 4.10
C ARG A 119 -17.80 3.40 3.75
N ASP A 120 -17.70 2.80 2.56
CA ASP A 120 -18.73 1.90 2.03
C ASP A 120 -18.15 0.69 1.27
N GLY A 121 -18.98 -0.14 0.65
CA GLY A 121 -18.57 -1.28 -0.17
C GLY A 121 -17.62 -0.87 -1.30
N LEU A 122 -16.60 -1.69 -1.54
CA LEU A 122 -15.58 -1.46 -2.58
C LEU A 122 -15.84 -2.21 -3.89
N SER A 123 -17.00 -2.83 -4.06
CA SER A 123 -17.33 -3.55 -5.29
C SER A 123 -17.28 -2.59 -6.48
N GLY A 124 -16.50 -2.94 -7.51
CA GLY A 124 -16.29 -2.08 -8.69
C GLY A 124 -15.19 -1.03 -8.54
N TYR A 125 -14.62 -0.87 -7.35
CA TYR A 125 -13.46 -0.02 -7.08
C TYR A 125 -12.20 -0.84 -6.76
N GLU A 126 -12.26 -2.16 -6.92
CA GLU A 126 -11.13 -3.06 -6.67
C GLU A 126 -10.03 -2.85 -7.72
N GLY A 127 -8.76 -2.96 -7.31
CA GLY A 127 -7.63 -2.85 -8.23
C GLY A 127 -6.34 -2.36 -7.57
N LEU A 128 -5.42 -1.86 -8.39
CA LEU A 128 -4.14 -1.29 -7.96
C LEU A 128 -4.25 0.20 -7.64
N TYR A 129 -4.27 0.53 -6.36
CA TYR A 129 -4.19 1.90 -5.87
C TYR A 129 -2.74 2.37 -5.86
N LYS A 130 -2.53 3.65 -6.16
CA LYS A 130 -1.20 4.28 -6.13
C LYS A 130 -1.19 5.41 -5.11
N CYS A 131 -0.19 5.45 -4.26
CA CYS A 131 0.16 6.63 -3.49
C CYS A 131 1.39 7.29 -4.10
N ILE A 132 1.31 8.57 -4.42
CA ILE A 132 2.48 9.38 -4.77
C ILE A 132 2.75 10.33 -3.62
N ILE A 133 3.92 10.25 -3.00
CA ILE A 133 4.31 11.04 -1.82
C ILE A 133 5.81 11.39 -1.91
N PRO A 134 6.24 12.61 -1.54
CA PRO A 134 7.66 12.96 -1.53
C PRO A 134 8.41 12.21 -0.43
N ASP A 135 9.61 11.73 -0.71
CA ASP A 135 10.57 11.23 0.28
C ASP A 135 11.24 12.38 1.07
N GLU A 136 12.16 12.05 1.99
CA GLU A 136 12.88 13.00 2.84
C GLU A 136 13.66 14.07 2.07
N ASN A 137 14.01 13.80 0.80
CA ASN A 137 14.70 14.74 -0.08
C ASN A 137 13.72 15.57 -0.94
N GLY A 138 12.42 15.37 -0.77
CA GLY A 138 11.37 16.06 -1.52
C GLY A 138 11.09 15.44 -2.90
N VAL A 139 11.64 14.26 -3.20
CA VAL A 139 11.43 13.57 -4.49
C VAL A 139 10.18 12.70 -4.39
N ASN A 140 9.24 12.89 -5.32
CA ASN A 140 8.03 12.08 -5.36
C ASN A 140 8.34 10.62 -5.66
N GLN A 141 7.96 9.76 -4.73
CA GLN A 141 8.05 8.32 -4.82
C GLN A 141 6.63 7.75 -4.98
N THR A 142 6.51 6.58 -5.61
CA THR A 142 5.22 5.90 -5.83
C THR A 142 5.18 4.57 -5.09
N LEU A 143 4.16 4.36 -4.26
CA LEU A 143 3.82 3.07 -3.67
C LEU A 143 2.53 2.56 -4.31
N VAL A 144 2.47 1.27 -4.56
CA VAL A 144 1.30 0.61 -5.16
C VAL A 144 0.78 -0.46 -4.23
N VAL A 145 -0.53 -0.62 -4.17
CA VAL A 145 -1.18 -1.70 -3.40
C VAL A 145 -2.40 -2.20 -4.13
N GLY A 146 -2.58 -3.52 -4.16
CA GLY A 146 -3.80 -4.15 -4.64
C GLY A 146 -4.82 -4.27 -3.51
N ALA A 147 -6.02 -3.68 -3.66
CA ALA A 147 -7.11 -3.82 -2.69
C ALA A 147 -8.31 -4.52 -3.34
N TYR A 148 -8.68 -5.71 -2.83
CA TYR A 148 -9.77 -6.54 -3.37
C TYR A 148 -10.76 -7.02 -2.32
N THR A 149 -12.03 -7.23 -2.71
CA THR A 149 -13.08 -7.84 -1.85
C THR A 149 -12.85 -9.34 -1.63
N ASP A 150 -13.65 -10.03 -0.82
CA ASP A 150 -13.45 -11.46 -0.49
C ASP A 150 -13.30 -12.31 -1.74
N THR A 151 -14.24 -12.19 -2.67
CA THR A 151 -14.24 -12.95 -3.91
C THR A 151 -13.04 -12.58 -4.77
N GLY A 152 -12.73 -11.29 -4.91
CA GLY A 152 -11.57 -10.86 -5.71
C GLY A 152 -10.22 -11.24 -5.09
N TYR A 153 -10.11 -11.18 -3.76
CA TYR A 153 -8.92 -11.53 -3.00
C TYR A 153 -8.69 -13.04 -3.01
N ASN A 154 -9.72 -13.84 -2.71
CA ASN A 154 -9.61 -15.31 -2.68
C ASN A 154 -9.44 -15.92 -4.07
N ASN A 155 -9.91 -15.26 -5.14
CA ASN A 155 -9.68 -15.71 -6.52
C ASN A 155 -8.28 -15.35 -7.04
N ASN A 156 -7.52 -14.52 -6.33
CA ASN A 156 -6.10 -14.35 -6.62
C ASN A 156 -5.35 -15.46 -5.86
N ASP A 157 -5.09 -16.59 -6.52
CA ASP A 157 -4.29 -17.71 -6.01
C ASP A 157 -2.79 -17.35 -5.82
N GLY A 158 -2.43 -16.07 -5.96
CA GLY A 158 -1.06 -15.59 -6.03
C GLY A 158 -0.46 -15.79 -7.43
N PRO A 159 0.76 -15.31 -7.66
CA PRO A 159 1.43 -15.48 -8.94
C PRO A 159 1.70 -16.96 -9.22
N ASP A 160 1.24 -17.45 -10.36
CA ASP A 160 1.62 -18.77 -10.87
C ASP A 160 2.81 -18.61 -11.82
N ALA A 161 3.91 -19.28 -11.49
CA ALA A 161 5.08 -19.30 -12.35
C ALA A 161 4.89 -20.43 -13.36
N ASP A 162 4.96 -20.10 -14.65
CA ASP A 162 4.95 -21.12 -15.70
C ASP A 162 6.06 -22.15 -15.40
N PRO A 163 5.75 -23.46 -15.41
CA PRO A 163 6.74 -24.50 -15.15
C PRO A 163 7.92 -24.47 -16.15
N THR A 164 7.78 -23.80 -17.29
CA THR A 164 8.79 -23.69 -18.33
C THR A 164 9.74 -22.50 -18.11
N MET A 165 10.56 -22.60 -17.07
CA MET A 165 11.69 -21.69 -16.87
C MET A 165 12.79 -21.97 -17.91
N GLN A 166 13.21 -20.95 -18.66
CA GLN A 166 14.29 -21.03 -19.63
C GLN A 166 15.56 -20.39 -19.06
N PHE A 167 16.63 -21.18 -18.98
CA PHE A 167 17.97 -20.71 -18.64
C PHE A 167 18.85 -20.82 -19.89
N SER A 168 19.41 -19.70 -20.33
CA SER A 168 20.31 -19.64 -21.49
C SER A 168 21.64 -19.00 -21.12
N LEU A 169 22.73 -19.66 -21.47
CA LEU A 169 24.07 -19.10 -21.35
C LEU A 169 24.34 -18.23 -22.59
N LEU A 170 24.30 -16.91 -22.43
CA LEU A 170 24.42 -15.96 -23.54
C LEU A 170 25.87 -15.82 -24.01
N SER A 171 26.84 -15.96 -23.11
CA SER A 171 28.26 -15.91 -23.47
C SER A 171 29.14 -16.60 -22.43
N THR A 172 29.99 -17.51 -22.91
CA THR A 172 31.16 -18.06 -22.19
C THR A 172 32.46 -17.36 -22.56
N SER A 173 32.37 -16.30 -23.37
CA SER A 173 33.56 -15.59 -23.86
C SER A 173 34.36 -15.07 -22.66
N ARG A 174 35.66 -15.35 -22.62
CA ARG A 174 36.60 -14.82 -21.62
C ARG A 174 36.66 -13.29 -21.57
N LEU A 175 36.07 -12.60 -22.55
CA LEU A 175 35.96 -11.14 -22.61
C LEU A 175 34.74 -10.60 -21.86
N ALA A 176 33.71 -11.42 -21.61
CA ALA A 176 32.61 -11.10 -20.71
C ALA A 176 32.91 -11.75 -19.34
N THR A 177 33.70 -11.05 -18.53
CA THR A 177 33.89 -11.39 -17.12
C THR A 177 33.07 -10.41 -16.27
N PRO A 178 32.01 -10.88 -15.57
CA PRO A 178 31.58 -12.27 -15.41
C PRO A 178 30.74 -12.82 -16.60
N PRO A 179 30.62 -14.16 -16.74
CA PRO A 179 29.76 -14.81 -17.74
C PRO A 179 28.32 -14.30 -17.66
N VAL A 180 27.67 -14.13 -18.82
CA VAL A 180 26.31 -13.61 -18.89
C VAL A 180 25.34 -14.76 -19.15
N PHE A 181 24.34 -14.88 -18.28
CA PHE A 181 23.22 -15.80 -18.41
C PHE A 181 21.91 -15.03 -18.50
N SER A 182 20.92 -15.61 -19.18
CA SER A 182 19.53 -15.15 -19.21
C SER A 182 18.66 -16.17 -18.50
N LEU A 183 17.82 -15.68 -17.59
CA LEU A 183 16.73 -16.43 -16.99
C LEU A 183 15.42 -15.82 -17.48
N SER A 184 14.60 -16.61 -18.15
CA SER A 184 13.29 -16.19 -18.65
C SER A 184 12.22 -17.13 -18.10
N PHE A 185 11.15 -16.56 -17.56
CA PHE A 185 9.99 -17.29 -17.08
C PHE A 185 8.76 -16.40 -17.30
N ASN A 186 7.60 -17.04 -17.48
CA ASN A 186 6.33 -16.33 -17.51
C ASN A 186 5.70 -16.40 -16.12
N VAL A 187 5.10 -15.30 -15.69
CA VAL A 187 4.24 -15.27 -14.50
C VAL A 187 2.84 -14.96 -14.97
N SER A 188 1.89 -15.83 -14.66
CA SER A 188 0.46 -15.61 -14.83
C SER A 188 -0.19 -15.31 -13.48
N ASP A 189 -1.41 -14.74 -13.52
CA ASP A 189 -2.26 -14.54 -12.34
C ASP A 189 -1.61 -13.77 -11.17
N GLY A 190 -0.64 -12.92 -11.50
CA GLY A 190 0.08 -12.13 -10.52
C GLY A 190 -0.65 -10.83 -10.16
N PRO A 191 -1.07 -10.64 -8.90
CA PRO A 191 -0.74 -9.37 -8.25
C PRO A 191 0.76 -9.09 -8.36
N PRO A 192 1.21 -7.91 -7.97
CA PRO A 192 2.60 -7.55 -8.19
C PRO A 192 3.53 -8.55 -7.49
N THR A 193 4.47 -9.10 -8.26
CA THR A 193 5.31 -10.22 -7.83
C THR A 193 6.75 -9.74 -7.65
N THR A 194 7.30 -9.95 -6.46
CA THR A 194 8.74 -9.75 -6.23
C THR A 194 9.47 -11.01 -6.63
N VAL A 195 10.35 -10.90 -7.61
CA VAL A 195 11.25 -11.99 -8.01
C VAL A 195 12.58 -11.77 -7.29
N SER A 196 13.05 -12.78 -6.56
CA SER A 196 14.37 -12.79 -5.94
C SER A 196 15.20 -13.94 -6.51
N CYS A 197 16.35 -13.63 -7.10
CA CYS A 197 17.28 -14.63 -7.60
C CYS A 197 18.40 -14.86 -6.58
N SER A 198 18.73 -16.12 -6.30
CA SER A 198 19.89 -16.49 -5.49
C SER A 198 20.68 -17.60 -6.17
N VAL A 199 22.00 -17.60 -5.97
CA VAL A 199 22.90 -18.69 -6.37
C VAL A 199 23.64 -19.16 -5.13
N ASN A 200 23.53 -20.45 -4.84
CA ASN A 200 24.10 -21.08 -3.64
C ASN A 200 23.70 -20.37 -2.33
N GLY A 201 22.45 -19.89 -2.26
CA GLY A 201 21.92 -19.18 -1.09
C GLY A 201 22.31 -17.70 -0.99
N ASN A 202 23.19 -17.20 -1.87
CA ASN A 202 23.53 -15.78 -1.94
C ASN A 202 22.61 -15.08 -2.95
N GLY A 203 21.91 -14.05 -2.51
CA GLY A 203 21.09 -13.22 -3.39
C GLY A 203 21.95 -12.53 -4.46
N ILE A 204 21.50 -12.57 -5.70
CA ILE A 204 22.12 -11.84 -6.81
C ILE A 204 21.29 -10.58 -7.05
N SER A 205 21.96 -9.43 -7.03
CA SER A 205 21.35 -8.19 -7.50
C SER A 205 21.09 -8.31 -9.00
N THR A 206 19.83 -8.44 -9.36
CA THR A 206 19.37 -8.43 -10.74
C THR A 206 18.52 -7.19 -10.90
N GLU A 207 18.79 -6.38 -11.93
CA GLU A 207 17.85 -5.35 -12.37
C GLU A 207 16.68 -6.06 -13.03
N LEU A 208 15.74 -6.53 -12.21
CA LEU A 208 14.48 -7.02 -12.70
C LEU A 208 13.65 -5.81 -13.10
N SER A 209 13.44 -5.63 -14.40
CA SER A 209 12.39 -4.74 -14.88
C SER A 209 11.08 -5.24 -14.29
N ARG A 210 10.49 -4.46 -13.39
CA ARG A 210 9.19 -4.78 -12.80
C ARG A 210 8.16 -4.78 -13.93
N VAL A 211 7.67 -5.97 -14.30
CA VAL A 211 6.58 -6.11 -15.26
C VAL A 211 5.33 -6.46 -14.47
N ILE A 212 4.36 -5.56 -14.47
CA ILE A 212 3.00 -5.88 -14.06
C ILE A 212 2.42 -6.72 -15.21
N VAL A 213 2.30 -8.03 -15.00
CA VAL A 213 1.74 -8.92 -16.02
C VAL A 213 0.22 -8.98 -15.83
N ASN A 214 -0.50 -8.18 -16.61
CA ASN A 214 -1.94 -8.27 -16.71
C ASN A 214 -2.30 -9.50 -17.56
N GLY A 215 -2.62 -10.62 -16.90
CA GLY A 215 -3.22 -11.78 -17.58
C GLY A 215 -4.72 -11.59 -17.84
N PRO A 216 -5.32 -12.26 -18.84
CA PRO A 216 -6.79 -12.25 -19.06
C PRO A 216 -7.59 -12.87 -17.89
N ARG A 217 -6.91 -13.54 -16.96
CA ARG A 217 -7.43 -14.06 -15.69
C ARG A 217 -6.97 -13.27 -14.46
N SER A 218 -6.11 -12.26 -14.66
CA SER A 218 -5.65 -11.41 -13.57
C SER A 218 -6.86 -10.64 -13.01
N VAL A 219 -7.21 -10.96 -11.77
CA VAL A 219 -8.26 -10.25 -11.03
C VAL A 219 -7.80 -8.84 -10.68
N THR A 220 -6.58 -8.45 -11.08
CA THR A 220 -6.09 -7.10 -10.85
C THR A 220 -6.95 -6.01 -11.47
N ARG A 221 -7.71 -6.35 -12.54
CA ARG A 221 -8.54 -5.41 -13.31
C ARG A 221 -7.79 -4.14 -13.74
N VAL A 222 -6.47 -4.24 -13.88
CA VAL A 222 -5.63 -3.16 -14.40
C VAL A 222 -5.81 -3.16 -15.91
N THR A 223 -6.62 -2.24 -16.41
CA THR A 223 -6.71 -1.94 -17.85
C THR A 223 -5.56 -1.07 -18.30
#